data_AF-A0A6N6S545-F1
#
_entry.id   AF-A0A6N6S545-F1
#
_cell.length_a   1.000
_cell.length_b   1.000
_cell.length_c   1.000
_cell.angle_alpha   90.00
_cell.angle_beta   90.00
_cell.angle_gamma   90.00
#
_symmetry.space_group_name_H-M   'P 1'
#
loop_
_entity.id
_entity.type
_entity.pdbx_description
1 polymer ?
#
loop_
_entity_poly.entity_id
_entity_poly.type
_entity_poly.pdbx_seq_one_letter_code
_entity_poly.pdbx_strand_id
1 'polypeptide(L)'
;MRNSVRNSQTMPVSAFITRIRPGHMLAAVLVVLMLYGASAVAQTDPLPSWNDGPAKESIIAFVAEVTKQGGPNYVPPEDRIATFDQDGTTWVSHPLYAQAVFALDRIRELAPLHPEWKNEEPFKSVISGDKEAISKFGESDWESIIAATHTGMSTR
;
A
#
# COMPACT_ATOMS: atom_id res chain seq x y z
N MET A 1 -75.95 54.23 -33.36
CA MET A 1 -75.24 55.52 -33.14
C MET A 1 -74.35 55.38 -31.89
N ARG A 2 -73.03 55.59 -32.06
CA ARG A 2 -71.96 55.94 -31.07
C ARG A 2 -71.76 55.02 -29.84
N ASN A 3 -70.69 54.22 -29.82
CA ASN A 3 -69.30 54.51 -29.37
C ASN A 3 -69.09 54.32 -27.85
N SER A 4 -68.23 53.37 -27.46
CA SER A 4 -67.05 53.66 -26.63
C SER A 4 -66.15 52.42 -26.50
N VAL A 5 -65.02 52.48 -27.19
CA VAL A 5 -63.88 51.57 -27.09
C VAL A 5 -63.15 51.83 -25.77
N ARG A 6 -62.78 50.77 -25.02
CA ARG A 6 -61.70 50.83 -24.02
C ARG A 6 -60.61 49.85 -24.41
N ASN A 7 -59.44 50.42 -24.74
CA ASN A 7 -58.15 49.76 -24.85
C ASN A 7 -57.81 49.02 -23.55
N SER A 8 -57.51 47.73 -23.66
CA SER A 8 -56.73 46.98 -22.67
C SER A 8 -55.32 46.85 -23.23
N GLN A 9 -54.37 47.55 -22.62
CA GLN A 9 -52.96 47.54 -22.99
C GLN A 9 -52.38 46.12 -22.87
N THR A 10 -51.68 45.68 -23.93
CA THR A 10 -50.79 44.53 -23.89
C THR A 10 -49.51 44.90 -23.14
N MET A 11 -49.15 44.15 -22.09
CA MET A 11 -47.82 44.27 -21.47
C MET A 11 -46.78 43.56 -22.36
N PRO A 12 -45.55 44.10 -22.51
CA PRO A 12 -44.51 43.48 -23.32
C PRO A 12 -43.89 42.27 -22.60
N VAL A 13 -43.59 41.21 -23.35
CA VAL A 13 -43.02 39.92 -22.91
C VAL A 13 -41.54 40.04 -22.46
N SER A 14 -41.02 41.24 -22.18
CA SER A 14 -39.58 41.44 -21.93
C SER A 14 -39.10 41.16 -20.50
N ALA A 15 -39.95 40.62 -19.61
CA ALA A 15 -39.63 40.54 -18.18
C ALA A 15 -39.34 39.13 -17.64
N PHE A 16 -38.69 38.25 -18.41
CA PHE A 16 -38.23 36.94 -17.90
C PHE A 16 -36.85 36.54 -18.41
N ILE A 17 -35.88 37.46 -18.40
CA ILE A 17 -34.47 37.06 -18.28
C ILE A 17 -34.13 37.14 -16.80
N THR A 18 -34.35 36.04 -16.09
CA THR A 18 -33.95 35.88 -14.69
C THR A 18 -32.43 36.09 -14.62
N ARG A 19 -32.01 37.25 -14.13
CA ARG A 19 -30.59 37.60 -13.97
C ARG A 19 -30.01 36.69 -12.89
N ILE A 20 -29.37 35.60 -13.28
CA ILE A 20 -28.68 34.70 -12.35
C ILE A 20 -27.63 35.55 -11.63
N ARG A 21 -27.77 35.72 -10.31
CA ARG A 21 -26.81 36.50 -9.53
C ARG A 21 -25.46 35.77 -9.55
N PRO A 22 -24.32 36.47 -9.69
CA PRO A 22 -23.00 35.85 -9.81
C PRO A 22 -22.65 34.91 -8.64
N GLY A 23 -23.20 35.16 -7.44
CA GLY A 23 -23.04 34.26 -6.28
C GLY A 23 -23.70 32.88 -6.46
N HIS A 24 -24.81 32.77 -7.21
CA HIS A 24 -25.44 31.47 -7.50
C HIS A 24 -24.67 30.71 -8.59
N MET A 25 -24.04 31.42 -9.55
CA MET A 25 -23.14 30.78 -10.52
C MET A 25 -21.88 30.23 -9.83
N LEU A 26 -21.30 30.99 -8.90
CA LEU A 26 -20.14 30.54 -8.13
C LEU A 26 -20.48 29.32 -7.25
N ALA A 27 -21.64 29.34 -6.57
CA ALA A 27 -22.11 28.20 -5.79
C ALA A 27 -22.37 26.97 -6.68
N ALA A 28 -23.00 27.14 -7.85
CA ALA A 28 -23.23 26.04 -8.79
C ALA A 28 -21.90 25.46 -9.32
N VAL A 29 -20.91 26.31 -9.64
CA VAL A 29 -19.58 25.89 -10.06
C VAL A 29 -18.85 25.13 -8.94
N LEU A 30 -18.93 25.62 -7.70
CA LEU A 30 -18.34 24.95 -6.54
C LEU A 30 -18.99 23.59 -6.25
N VAL A 31 -20.32 23.48 -6.40
CA VAL A 31 -21.04 22.21 -6.26
C VAL A 31 -20.64 21.22 -7.36
N VAL A 32 -20.52 21.66 -8.62
CA VAL A 32 -20.06 20.82 -9.74
C VAL A 32 -18.61 20.37 -9.52
N LEU A 33 -17.73 21.25 -9.03
CA LEU A 33 -16.34 20.91 -8.70
C LEU A 33 -16.24 19.91 -7.53
N MET A 34 -17.10 20.03 -6.51
CA MET A 34 -17.17 19.03 -5.42
C MET A 34 -17.70 17.67 -5.91
N LEU A 35 -18.64 17.65 -6.85
CA LEU A 35 -19.14 16.41 -7.46
C LEU A 35 -18.10 15.73 -8.37
N TYR A 36 -17.24 16.51 -9.05
CA TYR A 36 -16.12 15.97 -9.83
C TYR A 36 -14.95 15.49 -8.96
N GLY A 37 -14.66 16.18 -7.85
CA GLY A 37 -13.55 15.85 -6.96
C GLY A 37 -13.71 14.58 -6.13
N ALA A 38 -14.92 14.00 -6.08
CA ALA A 38 -15.23 12.79 -5.32
C ALA A 38 -15.21 11.49 -6.16
N SER A 39 -14.87 11.57 -7.45
CA SER A 39 -14.66 10.36 -8.26
C SER A 39 -13.30 9.76 -7.90
N ALA A 40 -13.26 8.93 -6.87
CA ALA A 40 -12.16 8.00 -6.69
C ALA A 40 -12.07 7.16 -7.98
N VAL A 41 -10.95 7.22 -8.69
CA VAL A 41 -10.69 6.33 -9.81
C VAL A 41 -10.57 4.92 -9.23
N ALA A 42 -11.67 4.16 -9.27
CA ALA A 42 -11.61 2.74 -9.02
C ALA A 42 -10.61 2.18 -10.04
N GLN A 43 -9.51 1.64 -9.55
CA GLN A 43 -8.50 1.06 -10.42
C GLN A 43 -9.11 -0.15 -11.12
N THR A 44 -9.31 -0.03 -12.43
CA THR A 44 -9.98 -1.07 -13.24
C THR A 44 -9.10 -2.29 -13.43
N ASP A 45 -7.78 -2.13 -13.31
CA ASP A 45 -6.81 -3.21 -13.31
C ASP A 45 -6.60 -3.72 -11.87
N PRO A 46 -6.91 -5.00 -11.58
CA PRO A 46 -6.71 -5.57 -10.25
C PRO A 46 -5.23 -5.66 -9.84
N LEU A 47 -4.28 -5.60 -10.79
CA LEU A 47 -2.83 -5.75 -10.57
C LEU A 47 -2.03 -4.66 -11.32
N PRO A 48 -2.18 -3.37 -10.95
CA PRO A 48 -1.65 -2.22 -11.71
C PRO A 48 -0.12 -2.14 -11.76
N SER A 49 0.56 -2.74 -10.79
CA SER A 49 2.02 -2.73 -10.66
C SER A 49 2.66 -3.95 -11.33
N TRP A 50 1.85 -4.81 -11.95
CA TRP A 50 2.31 -5.96 -12.71
C TRP A 50 2.37 -5.61 -14.19
N ASN A 51 3.53 -5.86 -14.80
CA ASN A 51 3.66 -5.86 -16.25
C ASN A 51 2.70 -6.90 -16.85
N ASP A 52 2.14 -6.59 -18.02
CA ASP A 52 1.35 -7.55 -18.76
C ASP A 52 2.23 -8.73 -19.20
N GLY A 53 1.70 -9.94 -19.07
CA GLY A 53 2.41 -11.17 -19.39
C GLY A 53 1.91 -12.40 -18.61
N PRO A 54 2.55 -13.56 -18.81
CA PRO A 54 2.02 -14.84 -18.36
C PRO A 54 1.75 -14.93 -16.85
N ALA A 55 2.57 -14.27 -16.02
CA ALA A 55 2.41 -14.29 -14.57
C ALA A 55 1.12 -13.57 -14.12
N LYS A 56 0.91 -12.32 -14.58
CA LYS A 56 -0.28 -11.53 -14.26
C LYS A 56 -1.55 -12.23 -14.75
N GLU A 57 -1.51 -12.74 -15.99
CA GLU A 57 -2.62 -13.48 -16.60
C GLU A 57 -2.98 -14.74 -15.80
N SER A 58 -1.98 -15.53 -15.41
CA SER A 58 -2.19 -16.76 -14.65
C SER A 58 -2.77 -16.50 -13.27
N ILE A 59 -2.29 -15.47 -12.56
CA ILE A 59 -2.82 -15.08 -11.24
C ILE A 59 -4.29 -14.69 -11.36
N ILE A 60 -4.63 -13.81 -12.32
CA ILE A 60 -6.02 -13.34 -12.50
C ILE A 60 -6.93 -14.50 -12.90
N ALA A 61 -6.50 -15.35 -13.83
CA ALA A 61 -7.28 -16.50 -14.28
C ALA A 61 -7.53 -17.50 -13.14
N PHE A 62 -6.49 -17.85 -12.38
CA PHE A 62 -6.60 -18.76 -11.24
C PHE A 62 -7.56 -18.22 -10.18
N VAL A 63 -7.41 -16.95 -9.76
CA VAL A 63 -8.30 -16.33 -8.77
C VAL A 63 -9.74 -16.30 -9.28
N ALA A 64 -9.97 -15.93 -10.54
CA ALA A 64 -11.32 -15.91 -11.12
C ALA A 64 -11.96 -17.32 -11.15
N GLU A 65 -11.17 -18.34 -11.48
CA GLU A 65 -11.61 -19.73 -11.56
C GLU A 65 -12.01 -20.27 -10.19
N VAL A 66 -11.15 -20.14 -9.17
CA VAL A 66 -11.40 -20.71 -7.84
C VAL A 66 -12.43 -19.93 -7.04
N THR A 67 -12.75 -18.70 -7.43
CA THR A 67 -13.75 -17.86 -6.74
C THR A 67 -15.14 -17.89 -7.39
N LYS A 68 -15.28 -18.42 -8.61
CA LYS A 68 -16.55 -18.50 -9.34
C LYS A 68 -17.50 -19.52 -8.70
N GLN A 69 -18.49 -19.04 -7.96
CA GLN A 69 -19.53 -19.88 -7.35
C GLN A 69 -20.21 -20.79 -8.39
N GLY A 70 -20.40 -22.06 -8.02
CA GLY A 70 -20.97 -23.08 -8.90
C GLY A 70 -20.07 -23.53 -10.06
N GLY A 71 -18.84 -22.99 -10.15
CA GLY A 71 -17.83 -23.46 -11.09
C GLY A 71 -17.22 -24.81 -10.66
N PRO A 72 -16.67 -25.58 -11.61
CA PRO A 72 -16.12 -26.91 -11.33
C PRO A 72 -14.89 -26.87 -10.39
N ASN A 73 -14.18 -25.75 -10.36
CA ASN A 73 -12.98 -25.53 -9.55
C ASN A 73 -13.19 -24.55 -8.39
N TYR A 74 -14.46 -24.28 -8.02
CA TYR A 74 -14.79 -23.40 -6.91
C TYR A 74 -14.19 -23.91 -5.60
N VAL A 75 -13.46 -23.04 -4.91
CA VAL A 75 -12.92 -23.28 -3.57
C VAL A 75 -13.70 -22.42 -2.57
N PRO A 76 -14.27 -22.99 -1.49
CA PRO A 76 -14.98 -22.22 -0.49
C PRO A 76 -14.02 -21.26 0.24
N PRO A 77 -14.47 -20.07 0.69
CA PRO A 77 -13.59 -19.03 1.24
C PRO A 77 -12.62 -19.51 2.33
N GLU A 78 -13.06 -20.39 3.21
CA GLU A 78 -12.29 -20.97 4.32
C GLU A 78 -11.06 -21.78 3.87
N ASP A 79 -11.08 -22.30 2.64
CA ASP A 79 -10.01 -23.13 2.09
C ASP A 79 -9.07 -22.35 1.15
N ARG A 80 -9.28 -21.04 0.96
CA ARG A 80 -8.48 -20.19 0.07
C ARG A 80 -7.21 -19.70 0.75
N ILE A 81 -6.31 -20.63 1.04
CA ILE A 81 -5.04 -20.33 1.71
C ILE A 81 -3.91 -20.22 0.67
N ALA A 82 -3.20 -19.09 0.68
CA ALA A 82 -2.00 -18.85 -0.12
C ALA A 82 -0.81 -18.55 0.81
N THR A 83 0.33 -19.19 0.55
CA THR A 83 1.56 -19.01 1.33
C THR A 83 2.62 -18.29 0.50
N PHE A 84 3.26 -17.28 1.08
CA PHE A 84 4.35 -16.54 0.48
C PHE A 84 5.58 -16.65 1.37
N ASP A 85 6.74 -16.85 0.77
CA ASP A 85 8.00 -16.58 1.44
C ASP A 85 8.14 -15.07 1.69
N GLN A 86 9.04 -14.67 2.59
CA GLN A 86 9.31 -13.25 2.89
C GLN A 86 10.52 -12.75 2.10
N ASP A 87 11.72 -13.20 2.44
CA ASP A 87 12.99 -12.69 1.93
C ASP A 87 13.15 -12.91 0.41
N GLY A 88 13.23 -11.84 -0.35
CA GLY A 88 13.32 -11.89 -1.82
C GLY A 88 11.98 -12.16 -2.53
N THR A 89 10.88 -12.32 -1.79
CA THR A 89 9.53 -12.48 -2.35
C THR A 89 8.64 -11.28 -2.03
N THR A 90 8.39 -10.97 -0.76
CA THR A 90 7.57 -9.82 -0.33
C THR A 90 8.41 -8.58 -0.05
N TRP A 91 9.69 -8.76 0.30
CA TRP A 91 10.64 -7.69 0.58
C TRP A 91 12.07 -8.01 0.13
N VAL A 92 12.95 -7.02 0.16
CA VAL A 92 14.33 -7.14 -0.32
C VAL A 92 15.20 -7.97 0.62
N SER A 93 16.05 -8.83 0.05
CA SER A 93 17.01 -9.68 0.78
C SER A 93 18.48 -9.30 0.55
N HIS A 94 18.73 -8.32 -0.31
CA HIS A 94 20.08 -7.90 -0.68
C HIS A 94 20.42 -6.54 -0.05
N PRO A 95 21.69 -6.31 0.36
CA PRO A 95 22.83 -7.25 0.28
C PRO A 95 22.86 -8.29 1.42
N LEU A 96 21.96 -8.18 2.39
CA LEU A 96 21.86 -9.05 3.56
C LEU A 96 20.40 -9.09 4.02
N TYR A 97 19.94 -10.23 4.54
CA TYR A 97 18.59 -10.40 5.05
C TYR A 97 18.26 -9.39 6.16
N ALA A 98 17.00 -8.96 6.22
CA ALA A 98 16.55 -7.98 7.22
C ALA A 98 16.82 -8.45 8.66
N GLN A 99 16.63 -9.74 8.96
CA GLN A 99 16.91 -10.32 10.27
C GLN A 99 18.39 -10.21 10.64
N ALA A 100 19.29 -10.45 9.68
CA ALA A 100 20.73 -10.36 9.92
C ALA A 100 21.16 -8.91 10.17
N VAL A 101 20.61 -7.93 9.44
CA VAL A 101 20.84 -6.50 9.73
C VAL A 101 20.40 -6.15 11.16
N PHE A 102 19.19 -6.56 11.55
CA PHE A 102 18.70 -6.38 12.92
C PHE A 102 19.64 -7.01 13.97
N ALA A 103 20.09 -8.23 13.73
CA ALA A 103 20.95 -8.94 14.68
C ALA A 103 22.31 -8.23 14.86
N LEU A 104 22.93 -7.75 13.77
CA LEU A 104 24.18 -7.00 13.83
C LEU A 104 24.04 -5.71 14.64
N ASP A 105 22.93 -4.98 14.48
CA ASP A 105 22.66 -3.79 15.29
C ASP A 105 22.42 -4.15 16.75
N ARG A 106 21.70 -5.25 17.00
CA ARG A 106 21.42 -5.71 18.36
C ARG A 106 22.67 -6.12 19.14
N ILE A 107 23.67 -6.71 18.47
CA ILE A 107 24.98 -6.98 19.10
C ILE A 107 25.60 -5.69 19.65
N ARG A 108 25.54 -4.57 18.92
CA ARG A 108 26.11 -3.31 19.39
C ARG A 108 25.36 -2.76 20.60
N GLU A 109 24.04 -2.88 20.60
CA GLU A 109 23.20 -2.45 21.74
C GLU A 109 23.42 -3.30 22.99
N LEU A 110 23.63 -4.61 22.82
CA LEU A 110 23.83 -5.56 23.91
C LEU A 110 25.28 -5.62 24.39
N ALA A 111 26.26 -5.19 23.60
CA ALA A 111 27.68 -5.24 23.93
C ALA A 111 28.06 -4.69 25.33
N PRO A 112 27.42 -3.63 25.88
CA PRO A 112 27.70 -3.18 27.24
C PRO A 112 27.35 -4.21 28.34
N LEU A 113 26.41 -5.12 28.07
CA LEU A 113 26.00 -6.19 28.98
C LEU A 113 26.85 -7.46 28.81
N HIS A 114 27.62 -7.54 27.72
CA HIS A 114 28.41 -8.70 27.31
C HIS A 114 29.88 -8.29 27.06
N PRO A 115 30.66 -7.96 28.10
CA PRO A 115 32.04 -7.52 27.95
C PRO A 115 32.96 -8.56 27.30
N GLU A 116 32.62 -9.86 27.40
CA GLU A 116 33.31 -10.98 26.75
C GLU A 116 33.33 -10.87 25.23
N TRP A 117 32.28 -10.32 24.62
CA TRP A 117 32.15 -10.18 23.16
C TRP A 117 33.23 -9.31 22.51
N LYS A 118 33.94 -8.49 23.28
CA LYS A 118 35.09 -7.72 22.76
C LYS A 118 36.25 -8.61 22.32
N ASN A 119 36.32 -9.84 22.80
CA ASN A 119 37.42 -10.77 22.54
C ASN A 119 36.95 -12.09 21.89
N GLU A 120 35.65 -12.27 21.67
CA GLU A 120 35.05 -13.52 21.18
C GLU A 120 34.43 -13.32 19.79
N GLU A 121 34.80 -14.20 18.85
CA GLU A 121 34.15 -14.23 17.53
C GLU A 121 32.84 -15.02 17.61
N PRO A 122 31.80 -14.66 16.83
CA PRO A 122 31.82 -13.63 15.78
C PRO A 122 31.51 -12.19 16.28
N PHE A 123 31.20 -12.03 17.57
CA PHE A 123 30.72 -10.76 18.13
C PHE A 123 31.75 -9.63 18.03
N LYS A 124 33.01 -9.94 18.25
CA LYS A 124 34.13 -9.00 18.16
C LYS A 124 34.19 -8.31 16.80
N SER A 125 34.10 -9.09 15.71
CA SER A 125 34.09 -8.56 14.34
C SER A 125 32.91 -7.63 14.07
N VAL A 126 31.74 -7.92 14.65
CA VAL A 126 30.54 -7.07 14.54
C VAL A 126 30.72 -5.75 15.30
N ILE A 127 31.26 -5.80 16.52
CA ILE A 127 31.51 -4.64 17.38
C ILE A 127 32.58 -3.73 16.78
N SER A 128 33.65 -4.30 16.22
CA SER A 128 34.72 -3.54 15.56
C SER A 128 34.31 -2.98 14.20
N GLY A 129 33.24 -3.50 13.60
CA GLY A 129 32.78 -3.11 12.27
C GLY A 129 33.62 -3.68 11.12
N ASP A 130 34.30 -4.81 11.34
CA ASP A 130 35.13 -5.48 10.34
C ASP A 130 34.26 -6.15 9.26
N LYS A 131 33.94 -5.40 8.21
CA LYS A 131 33.10 -5.86 7.10
C LYS A 131 33.72 -7.01 6.33
N GLU A 132 35.05 -7.09 6.24
CA GLU A 132 35.73 -8.18 5.54
C GLU A 132 35.58 -9.49 6.32
N ALA A 133 35.74 -9.44 7.64
CA ALA A 133 35.48 -10.59 8.51
C ALA A 133 33.99 -11.00 8.45
N ILE A 134 33.06 -10.05 8.58
CA ILE A 134 31.62 -10.31 8.55
C ILE A 134 31.20 -10.96 7.22
N SER A 135 31.77 -10.53 6.09
CA SER A 135 31.45 -11.13 4.77
C SER A 135 31.86 -12.60 4.63
N LYS A 136 32.72 -13.10 5.52
CA LYS A 136 33.20 -14.49 5.55
C LYS A 136 32.48 -15.34 6.60
N PHE A 137 31.51 -14.78 7.33
CA PHE A 137 30.74 -15.52 8.32
C PHE A 137 30.04 -16.71 7.68
N GLY A 138 30.20 -17.87 8.33
CA GLY A 138 29.48 -19.08 8.01
C GLY A 138 28.17 -19.19 8.79
N GLU A 139 27.47 -20.30 8.58
CA GLU A 139 26.20 -20.60 9.25
C GLU A 139 26.34 -20.57 10.78
N SER A 140 27.38 -21.19 11.35
CA SER A 140 27.61 -21.23 12.80
C SER A 140 27.82 -19.86 13.45
N ASP A 141 28.43 -18.92 12.71
CA ASP A 141 28.63 -17.56 13.18
C ASP A 141 27.28 -16.85 13.27
N TRP A 142 26.47 -16.97 12.22
CA TRP A 142 25.12 -16.39 12.18
C TRP A 142 24.19 -17.01 13.21
N GLU A 143 24.24 -18.32 13.43
CA GLU A 143 23.48 -19.00 14.49
C GLU A 143 23.82 -18.43 15.87
N SER A 144 25.10 -18.26 16.17
CA SER A 144 25.57 -17.70 17.44
C SER A 144 25.07 -16.25 17.64
N ILE A 145 25.15 -15.44 16.58
CA ILE A 145 24.64 -14.05 16.58
C ILE A 145 23.13 -14.03 16.79
N ILE A 146 22.37 -14.83 16.06
CA ILE A 146 20.91 -14.85 16.13
C ILE A 146 20.46 -15.32 17.52
N ALA A 147 21.03 -16.41 18.03
CA ALA A 147 20.73 -16.94 19.36
C ALA A 147 20.98 -15.89 20.46
N ALA A 148 22.12 -15.20 20.41
CA ALA A 148 22.45 -14.17 21.39
C ALA A 148 21.50 -12.95 21.32
N THR A 149 21.07 -12.55 20.13
CA THR A 149 20.34 -11.29 19.91
C THR A 149 18.83 -11.41 20.06
N HIS A 150 18.27 -12.60 19.84
CA HIS A 150 16.81 -12.82 19.83
C HIS A 150 16.26 -13.38 21.14
N THR A 151 17.12 -13.72 22.10
CA THR A 151 16.66 -14.13 23.44
C THR A 151 16.13 -12.93 24.24
N GLY A 152 15.10 -13.19 25.07
CA GLY A 152 14.53 -12.15 25.95
C GLY A 152 13.71 -11.06 25.26
N MET A 153 13.38 -11.20 23.97
CA MET A 153 12.47 -10.28 23.28
C MET A 153 11.05 -10.40 23.84
N SER A 154 10.46 -9.28 24.27
CA SER A 154 9.07 -9.25 24.75
C SER A 154 8.10 -9.15 23.58
N THR A 155 7.07 -9.99 23.55
CA THR A 155 5.89 -9.83 22.70
C THR A 155 4.96 -8.83 23.38
N ARG A 156 5.00 -7.55 22.97
CA ARG A 156 3.98 -6.57 23.37
C ARG A 156 2.93 -6.43 22.28
#